data_AF-A0A1G0NDN1-F1
#
_entry.id   AF-A0A1G0NDN1-F1
#
_cell.length_a   1.000
_cell.length_b   1.000
_cell.length_c   1.000
_cell.angle_alpha   90.00
_cell.angle_beta   90.00
_cell.angle_gamma   90.00
#
_symmetry.space_group_name_H-M   'P 1'
#
loop_
_entity.id
_entity.type
_entity.pdbx_description
1 polymer ?
#
loop_
_entity_poly.entity_id
_entity_poly.type
_entity_poly.pdbx_seq_one_letter_code
_entity_poly.pdbx_strand_id
1 'polypeptide(L)'
;DKAIDNLGRENYDIITPDRGFKLIAEFLAFLAHYCDRMAYASLSPERRLAVLQAVSNRLGEVMEQNVREVVGKDDPRNYKQEFIDFLNRRFAEYGEFEFPDDERASFPALRFLSLQIRDEMGDDDKTWVMDQIMDIEMPEMMGTVRKSFKGLLSDAPVKRGFGSPDMLPPE
;
A
#
# COMPACT_ATOMS: atom_id res chain seq x y z
N ASP A 1 4.58 3.80 9.88
CA ASP A 1 4.74 3.75 8.41
C ASP A 1 4.93 5.19 7.97
N LYS A 2 5.98 5.52 7.21
CA LYS A 2 6.47 6.91 7.10
C LYS A 2 5.38 7.89 6.63
N ALA A 3 4.52 7.48 5.69
CA ALA A 3 3.41 8.32 5.22
C ALA A 3 2.36 8.56 6.32
N ILE A 4 2.00 7.53 7.08
CA ILE A 4 1.08 7.66 8.24
C ILE A 4 1.72 8.52 9.33
N ASP A 5 3.02 8.34 9.57
CA ASP A 5 3.77 9.11 10.55
C ASP A 5 3.89 10.58 10.11
N ASN A 6 4.07 10.84 8.81
CA ASN A 6 4.05 12.18 8.22
C ASN A 6 2.68 12.81 8.35
N LEU A 7 1.60 12.09 8.01
CA LEU A 7 0.24 12.59 8.18
C LEU A 7 -0.02 12.94 9.66
N GLY A 8 0.43 12.10 10.59
CA GLY A 8 0.34 12.40 12.02
C GLY A 8 1.21 13.59 12.46
N ARG A 9 2.37 13.82 11.84
CA ARG A 9 3.27 14.97 12.12
C ARG A 9 2.77 16.29 11.55
N GLU A 10 2.09 16.25 10.41
CA GLU A 10 1.39 17.40 9.81
C GLU A 10 0.11 17.77 10.59
N ASN A 11 -0.05 17.20 11.79
CA ASN A 11 -1.13 17.47 12.72
C ASN A 11 -2.50 17.02 12.21
N TYR A 12 -2.54 16.12 11.22
CA TYR A 12 -3.78 15.47 10.83
C TYR A 12 -4.21 14.47 11.92
N ASP A 13 -5.47 14.56 12.30
CA ASP A 13 -6.09 13.84 13.38
C ASP A 13 -6.24 12.35 13.04
N ILE A 14 -5.21 11.56 13.32
CA ILE A 14 -5.25 10.09 13.22
C ILE A 14 -5.42 9.53 14.64
N ILE A 15 -6.59 9.77 15.25
CA ILE A 15 -6.82 9.50 16.69
C ILE A 15 -6.76 8.02 17.02
N THR A 16 -7.25 7.16 16.13
CA THR A 16 -7.50 5.75 16.48
C THR A 16 -6.67 4.79 15.65
N PRO A 17 -6.23 3.66 16.25
CA PRO A 17 -5.62 2.57 15.49
C PRO A 17 -6.46 2.11 14.31
N ASP A 18 -7.79 2.08 14.47
CA ASP A 18 -8.72 1.73 13.40
C ASP A 18 -8.62 2.69 12.20
N ARG A 19 -8.53 4.00 12.46
CA ARG A 19 -8.31 5.01 11.41
C ARG A 19 -6.95 4.79 10.76
N GLY A 20 -5.89 4.57 11.55
CA GLY A 20 -4.56 4.25 11.03
C GLY A 20 -4.55 3.03 10.10
N PHE A 21 -5.21 1.93 10.49
CA PHE A 21 -5.30 0.73 9.67
C PHE A 21 -6.07 0.96 8.36
N LYS A 22 -7.15 1.74 8.39
CA LYS A 22 -7.87 2.10 7.16
C LYS A 22 -6.99 2.90 6.20
N LEU A 23 -6.24 3.88 6.70
CA LEU A 23 -5.33 4.67 5.87
C LEU A 23 -4.24 3.81 5.24
N ILE A 24 -3.62 2.92 6.04
CA ILE A 24 -2.65 1.94 5.52
C ILE A 24 -3.32 1.06 4.45
N ALA A 25 -4.55 0.61 4.68
CA ALA A 25 -5.26 -0.22 3.73
C ALA A 25 -5.50 0.52 2.39
N GLU A 26 -5.91 1.80 2.42
CA GLU A 26 -6.08 2.61 1.21
C GLU A 26 -4.78 2.75 0.42
N PHE A 27 -3.66 3.06 1.09
CA PHE A 27 -2.36 3.14 0.44
C PHE A 27 -1.92 1.78 -0.14
N LEU A 28 -2.08 0.70 0.62
CA LEU A 28 -1.72 -0.65 0.15
C LEU A 28 -2.56 -1.08 -1.04
N ALA A 29 -3.87 -0.78 -1.05
CA ALA A 29 -4.74 -1.09 -2.17
C ALA A 29 -4.28 -0.40 -3.45
N PHE A 30 -3.98 0.91 -3.36
CA PHE A 30 -3.47 1.66 -4.50
C PHE A 30 -2.11 1.12 -4.98
N LEU A 31 -1.15 0.93 -4.07
CA LEU A 31 0.21 0.50 -4.42
C LEU A 31 0.22 -0.94 -4.97
N ALA A 32 -0.61 -1.83 -4.43
CA ALA A 32 -0.78 -3.18 -4.97
C ALA A 32 -1.40 -3.14 -6.37
N HIS A 33 -2.39 -2.28 -6.60
CA HIS A 33 -2.97 -2.10 -7.93
C HIS A 33 -1.94 -1.53 -8.91
N TYR A 34 -1.15 -0.56 -8.49
CA TYR A 34 -0.06 0.00 -9.27
C TYR A 34 0.99 -1.05 -9.67
N CYS A 35 1.38 -1.92 -8.72
CA CYS A 35 2.22 -3.10 -9.02
C CYS A 35 1.58 -4.01 -10.07
N ASP A 36 0.28 -4.27 -9.94
CA ASP A 36 -0.45 -5.10 -10.90
C ASP A 36 -0.51 -4.49 -12.30
N ARG A 37 -0.60 -3.15 -12.43
CA ARG A 37 -0.50 -2.46 -13.74
C ARG A 37 0.89 -2.61 -14.35
N MET A 38 1.96 -2.48 -13.57
CA MET A 38 3.33 -2.76 -14.05
C MET A 38 3.51 -4.23 -14.45
N ALA A 39 2.92 -5.15 -13.68
CA ALA A 39 2.93 -6.59 -13.96
C ALA A 39 2.18 -6.90 -15.26
N TYR A 40 1.04 -6.24 -15.51
CA TYR A 40 0.26 -6.39 -16.74
C TYR A 40 1.07 -6.04 -17.99
N ALA A 41 1.92 -5.02 -17.92
CA ALA A 41 2.78 -4.64 -19.03
C ALA A 41 3.97 -5.59 -19.25
N SER A 42 4.35 -6.39 -18.25
CA SER A 42 5.66 -7.10 -18.23
C SER A 42 5.58 -8.62 -18.10
N LEU A 43 4.45 -9.18 -17.63
CA LEU A 43 4.31 -10.60 -17.29
C LEU A 43 3.17 -11.26 -18.07
N SER A 44 3.25 -12.58 -18.22
CA SER A 44 2.11 -13.36 -18.73
C SER A 44 0.91 -13.27 -17.77
N PRO A 45 -0.32 -13.48 -18.26
CA PRO A 45 -1.52 -13.47 -17.42
C PRO A 45 -1.42 -14.40 -16.19
N GLU A 46 -0.86 -15.59 -16.36
CA GLU A 46 -0.71 -16.59 -15.30
C GLU A 46 0.28 -16.12 -14.23
N ARG A 47 1.43 -15.57 -14.66
CA ARG A 47 2.46 -15.09 -13.74
C ARG A 47 2.01 -13.82 -13.02
N ARG A 48 1.31 -12.91 -13.71
CA ARG A 48 0.66 -11.74 -13.10
C ARG A 48 -0.32 -12.17 -12.01
N LEU A 49 -1.20 -13.13 -12.30
CA LEU A 49 -2.17 -13.65 -11.33
C LEU A 49 -1.46 -14.23 -10.09
N ALA A 50 -0.42 -15.02 -10.29
CA ALA A 50 0.37 -15.60 -9.19
C ALA A 50 1.03 -14.52 -8.32
N VAL A 51 1.60 -13.47 -8.93
CA VAL A 51 2.20 -12.34 -8.21
C VAL A 51 1.14 -11.60 -7.40
N LEU A 52 0.00 -11.26 -8.00
CA LEU A 52 -1.07 -10.54 -7.33
C LEU A 52 -1.64 -11.34 -6.15
N GLN A 53 -1.85 -12.65 -6.31
CA GLN A 53 -2.30 -13.52 -5.23
C GLN A 53 -1.28 -13.60 -4.08
N ALA A 54 0.01 -13.73 -4.39
CA ALA A 54 1.06 -13.79 -3.39
C ALA A 54 1.17 -12.48 -2.60
N VAL A 55 1.16 -11.34 -3.29
CA VAL A 55 1.20 -10.01 -2.66
C VAL A 55 -0.02 -9.77 -1.79
N SER A 56 -1.23 -10.02 -2.30
CA SER A 56 -2.47 -9.80 -1.55
C SER A 56 -2.56 -10.66 -0.29
N ASN A 57 -2.16 -11.94 -0.40
CA ASN A 57 -2.11 -12.83 0.77
C ASN A 57 -1.11 -12.33 1.82
N ARG A 58 0.10 -11.95 1.38
CA ARG A 58 1.13 -11.50 2.31
C ARG A 58 0.75 -10.19 3.00
N LEU A 59 0.16 -9.24 2.27
CA LEU A 59 -0.35 -8.01 2.85
C LEU A 59 -1.47 -8.28 3.85
N GLY A 60 -2.40 -9.19 3.55
CA GLY A 60 -3.46 -9.57 4.47
C GLY A 60 -2.95 -10.23 5.76
N GLU A 61 -1.92 -11.08 5.67
CA GLU A 61 -1.28 -11.67 6.85
C GLU A 61 -0.60 -10.62 7.73
N VAL A 62 0.14 -9.69 7.11
CA VAL A 62 0.81 -8.60 7.84
C VAL A 62 -0.21 -7.65 8.46
N MET A 63 -1.29 -7.32 7.73
CA MET A 63 -2.37 -6.50 8.26
C MET A 63 -3.04 -7.16 9.47
N GLU A 64 -3.38 -8.45 9.37
CA GLU A 64 -3.94 -9.20 10.49
C GLU A 64 -3.01 -9.22 11.70
N GLN A 65 -1.71 -9.47 11.48
CA GLN A 65 -0.73 -9.45 12.56
C GLN A 65 -0.74 -8.09 13.26
N ASN A 66 -0.64 -6.99 12.49
CA ASN A 66 -0.59 -5.64 13.06
C ASN A 66 -1.88 -5.28 13.81
N VAL A 67 -3.05 -5.66 13.27
CA VAL A 67 -4.34 -5.41 13.93
C VAL A 67 -4.42 -6.18 15.25
N ARG A 68 -4.04 -7.47 15.26
CA ARG A 68 -4.07 -8.32 16.47
C ARG A 68 -3.13 -7.85 17.56
N GLU A 69 -2.05 -7.14 17.23
CA GLU A 69 -1.19 -6.49 18.22
C GLU A 69 -1.91 -5.37 18.99
N VAL A 70 -2.93 -4.75 18.39
CA VAL A 70 -3.71 -3.67 18.99
C VAL A 70 -4.99 -4.18 19.66
N VAL A 71 -5.79 -4.98 18.95
CA VAL A 71 -7.13 -5.40 19.41
C VAL A 71 -7.10 -6.65 20.28
N GLY A 72 -5.95 -7.33 20.37
CA GLY A 72 -5.79 -8.58 21.09
C GLY A 72 -5.92 -9.81 20.19
N LYS A 73 -5.20 -10.87 20.56
CA LYS A 73 -5.09 -12.09 19.74
C LYS A 73 -6.39 -12.90 19.67
N ASP A 74 -7.23 -12.79 20.70
CA ASP A 74 -8.46 -13.58 20.87
C ASP A 74 -9.68 -12.96 20.17
N ASP A 75 -9.50 -11.85 19.46
CA ASP A 75 -10.57 -11.28 18.65
C ASP A 75 -11.01 -12.29 17.55
N PRO A 76 -12.32 -12.61 17.46
CA PRO A 76 -12.83 -13.65 16.58
C PRO A 76 -12.88 -13.25 15.09
N ARG A 77 -12.60 -11.98 14.76
CA ARG A 77 -12.65 -11.50 13.38
C ARG A 77 -11.53 -12.10 12.53
N ASN A 78 -11.82 -12.27 11.24
CA ASN A 78 -10.85 -12.70 10.24
C ASN A 78 -10.34 -11.47 9.48
N TYR A 79 -9.42 -10.74 10.10
CA TYR A 79 -8.87 -9.50 9.58
C TYR A 79 -8.16 -9.67 8.23
N LYS A 80 -7.53 -10.82 7.99
CA LYS A 80 -6.92 -11.14 6.69
C LYS A 80 -7.98 -11.19 5.58
N GLN A 81 -9.08 -11.91 5.81
CA GLN A 81 -10.14 -12.02 4.81
C GLN A 81 -10.83 -10.68 4.56
N GLU A 82 -11.14 -9.93 5.62
CA GLU A 82 -11.73 -8.59 5.50
C GLU A 82 -10.85 -7.63 4.68
N PHE A 83 -9.52 -7.69 4.89
CA PHE A 83 -8.57 -6.92 4.10
C PHE A 83 -8.52 -7.37 2.63
N ILE A 84 -8.57 -8.67 2.35
CA ILE A 84 -8.62 -9.20 0.97
C ILE A 84 -9.92 -8.74 0.27
N ASP A 85 -11.05 -8.77 0.96
CA ASP A 85 -12.33 -8.30 0.41
C ASP A 85 -12.29 -6.80 0.12
N PHE A 86 -11.67 -6.01 1.00
CA PHE A 86 -11.39 -4.60 0.79
C PHE A 86 -10.49 -4.37 -0.44
N LEU A 87 -9.38 -5.12 -0.55
CA LEU A 87 -8.48 -5.04 -1.71
C LEU A 87 -9.23 -5.33 -3.02
N ASN A 88 -10.03 -6.39 -3.07
CA ASN A 88 -10.79 -6.76 -4.27
C ASN A 88 -11.74 -5.64 -4.71
N ARG A 89 -12.44 -5.01 -3.77
CA ARG A 89 -13.33 -3.87 -4.06
C ARG A 89 -12.55 -2.68 -4.61
N ARG A 90 -11.45 -2.30 -3.97
CA ARG A 90 -10.59 -1.21 -4.43
C ARG A 90 -9.96 -1.50 -5.80
N PHE A 91 -9.58 -2.74 -6.07
CA PHE A 91 -9.04 -3.14 -7.37
C PHE A 91 -10.05 -2.98 -8.51
N ALA A 92 -11.33 -3.27 -8.26
CA ALA A 92 -12.39 -3.03 -9.22
C ALA A 92 -12.54 -1.53 -9.50
N GLU A 93 -12.59 -0.70 -8.45
CA GLU A 93 -12.68 0.76 -8.58
C GLU A 93 -11.47 1.37 -9.30
N TYR A 94 -10.25 0.94 -8.96
CA TYR A 94 -9.04 1.41 -9.64
C TYR A 94 -8.93 0.91 -11.08
N GLY A 95 -9.60 -0.19 -11.42
CA GLY A 95 -9.68 -0.71 -12.78
C GLY A 95 -10.35 0.24 -13.78
N GLU A 96 -11.12 1.22 -13.29
CA GLU A 96 -11.76 2.25 -14.10
C GLU A 96 -10.83 3.42 -14.47
N PHE A 97 -9.62 3.48 -13.88
CA PHE A 97 -8.66 4.54 -14.15
C PHE A 97 -7.50 4.06 -15.02
N GLU A 98 -6.92 5.00 -15.75
CA GLU A 98 -5.72 4.76 -16.54
C GLU A 98 -4.46 4.83 -15.66
N PHE A 99 -3.47 4.03 -16.04
CA PHE A 99 -2.11 4.07 -15.52
C PHE A 99 -1.19 4.14 -16.75
N PRO A 100 -1.09 5.33 -17.36
CA PRO A 100 -0.62 5.50 -18.74
C PRO A 100 0.87 5.25 -18.93
N ASP A 101 1.65 5.22 -17.84
CA ASP A 101 3.03 4.81 -17.83
C ASP A 101 3.35 4.01 -16.55
N ASP A 102 4.48 3.31 -16.54
CA ASP A 102 4.92 2.53 -15.39
C ASP A 102 5.54 3.39 -14.27
N GLU A 103 5.41 4.71 -14.37
CA GLU A 103 6.09 5.69 -13.52
C GLU A 103 5.12 6.51 -12.68
N ARG A 104 3.92 6.78 -13.19
CA ARG A 104 2.88 7.61 -12.58
C ARG A 104 1.50 7.00 -12.79
N ALA A 105 0.68 7.14 -11.76
CA ALA A 105 -0.75 6.92 -11.88
C ALA A 105 -1.39 8.15 -12.52
N SER A 106 -2.54 7.97 -13.15
CA SER A 106 -3.31 9.10 -13.65
C SER A 106 -3.78 10.00 -12.49
N PHE A 107 -3.92 11.29 -12.77
CA PHE A 107 -4.46 12.25 -11.80
C PHE A 107 -5.83 11.80 -11.23
N PRO A 108 -6.79 11.28 -12.01
CA PRO A 108 -8.04 10.75 -11.46
C PRO A 108 -7.85 9.63 -10.44
N ALA A 109 -6.91 8.70 -10.66
CA ALA A 109 -6.63 7.62 -9.71
C ALA A 109 -6.05 8.15 -8.39
N LEU A 110 -5.07 9.07 -8.46
CA LEU A 110 -4.49 9.72 -7.29
C LEU A 110 -5.54 10.53 -6.52
N ARG A 111 -6.36 11.29 -7.24
CA ARG A 111 -7.44 12.08 -6.66
C ARG A 111 -8.49 11.18 -6.00
N PHE A 112 -8.80 10.02 -6.59
CA PHE A 112 -9.72 9.05 -6.00
C PHE A 112 -9.19 8.52 -4.67
N LEU A 113 -7.93 8.07 -4.62
CA LEU A 113 -7.26 7.69 -3.38
C LEU A 113 -7.32 8.80 -2.33
N SER A 114 -6.95 10.02 -2.72
CA SER A 114 -6.95 11.17 -1.82
C SER A 114 -8.33 11.47 -1.25
N LEU A 115 -9.41 11.23 -2.00
CA LEU A 115 -10.77 11.34 -1.46
C LEU A 115 -11.04 10.27 -0.40
N GLN A 116 -10.64 9.01 -0.64
CA GLN A 116 -10.88 7.93 0.33
C GLN A 116 -10.17 8.21 1.66
N ILE A 117 -8.94 8.72 1.58
CA ILE A 117 -8.19 9.11 2.77
C ILE A 117 -8.81 10.32 3.44
N ARG A 118 -9.18 11.35 2.68
CA ARG A 118 -9.80 12.57 3.22
C ARG A 118 -11.10 12.28 3.97
N ASP A 119 -11.90 11.33 3.49
CA ASP A 119 -13.16 10.95 4.14
C ASP A 119 -12.95 10.30 5.52
N GLU A 120 -11.76 9.76 5.78
CA GLU A 120 -11.37 9.23 7.09
C GLU A 120 -10.74 10.29 8.02
N MET A 121 -10.46 11.50 7.52
CA MET A 121 -9.86 12.60 8.29
C MET A 121 -10.90 13.39 9.11
N GLY A 122 -10.43 14.04 10.18
CA GLY A 122 -11.21 15.05 10.91
C GLY A 122 -11.54 16.26 10.03
N ASP A 123 -12.59 17.02 10.37
CA ASP A 123 -13.06 18.12 9.52
C ASP A 123 -11.99 19.21 9.30
N ASP A 124 -11.18 19.50 10.32
CA ASP A 124 -10.10 20.50 10.26
C ASP A 124 -8.97 20.10 9.29
N ASP A 125 -8.82 18.80 9.03
CA ASP A 125 -7.71 18.19 8.29
C ASP A 125 -8.00 17.99 6.79
N LYS A 126 -9.27 18.11 6.39
CA LYS A 126 -9.71 17.82 5.02
C LYS A 126 -9.18 18.80 3.97
N THR A 127 -8.75 19.99 4.40
CA THR A 127 -8.42 21.10 3.50
C THR A 127 -7.14 20.84 2.69
N TRP A 128 -6.11 20.25 3.31
CA TRP A 128 -4.78 20.12 2.70
C TRP A 128 -4.33 18.67 2.50
N VAL A 129 -5.02 17.71 3.11
CA VAL A 129 -4.61 16.30 3.06
C VAL A 129 -4.56 15.75 1.63
N MET A 130 -5.43 16.22 0.74
CA MET A 130 -5.43 15.76 -0.65
C MET A 130 -4.16 16.19 -1.40
N ASP A 131 -3.74 17.45 -1.22
CA ASP A 131 -2.52 17.99 -1.84
C ASP A 131 -1.29 17.30 -1.26
N GLN A 132 -1.23 17.11 0.07
CA GLN A 132 -0.17 16.32 0.72
C GLN A 132 -0.05 14.91 0.11
N ILE A 133 -1.18 14.22 -0.09
CA ILE A 133 -1.17 12.87 -0.66
C ILE A 133 -0.70 12.89 -2.12
N MET A 134 -1.27 13.75 -2.95
CA MET A 134 -1.01 13.74 -4.40
C MET A 134 0.37 14.27 -4.76
N ASP A 135 0.83 15.32 -4.07
CA ASP A 135 2.05 16.05 -4.44
C ASP A 135 3.28 15.61 -3.66
N ILE A 136 3.11 14.98 -2.49
CA ILE A 136 4.22 14.61 -1.60
C ILE A 136 4.25 13.09 -1.35
N GLU A 137 3.24 12.53 -0.70
CA GLU A 137 3.31 11.16 -0.18
C GLU A 137 3.29 10.10 -1.30
N MET A 138 2.33 10.20 -2.22
CA MET A 138 2.19 9.20 -3.29
C MET A 138 3.35 9.18 -4.27
N PRO A 139 3.90 10.31 -4.74
CA PRO A 139 5.10 10.30 -5.57
C PRO A 139 6.27 9.55 -4.93
N GLU A 140 6.53 9.73 -3.63
CA GLU A 140 7.60 9.03 -2.91
C GLU A 140 7.31 7.51 -2.80
N MET A 141 6.10 7.15 -2.36
CA MET A 141 5.71 5.75 -2.18
C MET A 141 5.70 4.99 -3.52
N MET A 142 5.14 5.58 -4.57
CA MET A 142 5.14 4.99 -5.91
C MET A 142 6.55 4.79 -6.45
N GLY A 143 7.44 5.77 -6.25
CA GLY A 143 8.85 5.64 -6.64
C GLY A 143 9.56 4.48 -5.93
N THR A 144 9.32 4.33 -4.62
CA THR A 144 9.88 3.25 -3.80
C THR A 144 9.37 1.88 -4.23
N VAL A 145 8.05 1.74 -4.41
CA VAL A 145 7.41 0.49 -4.83
C VAL A 145 7.82 0.10 -6.23
N ARG A 146 7.83 1.05 -7.19
CA ARG A 146 8.28 0.81 -8.56
C ARG A 146 9.70 0.27 -8.59
N LYS A 147 10.63 0.90 -7.87
CA LYS A 147 12.02 0.46 -7.81
C LYS A 147 12.14 -0.97 -7.27
N SER A 148 11.41 -1.26 -6.19
CA SER A 148 11.39 -2.58 -5.56
C SER A 148 10.81 -3.65 -6.50
N PHE A 149 9.68 -3.32 -7.16
CA PHE A 149 8.99 -4.23 -8.07
C PHE A 149 9.80 -4.53 -9.33
N LYS A 150 10.38 -3.51 -9.97
CA LYS A 150 11.30 -3.71 -11.11
C LYS A 150 12.53 -4.52 -10.72
N GLY A 151 13.07 -4.30 -9.53
CA GLY A 151 14.18 -5.12 -9.00
C GLY A 151 13.80 -6.59 -8.84
N LEU A 152 12.60 -6.88 -8.33
CA LEU A 152 12.08 -8.24 -8.18
C LEU A 152 11.93 -8.96 -9.54
N LEU A 153 11.55 -8.23 -10.59
CA LEU A 153 11.37 -8.78 -11.93
C LEU A 153 12.67 -8.85 -12.75
N SER A 154 13.75 -8.22 -12.28
CA SER A 154 15.03 -8.23 -12.99
C SER A 154 15.80 -9.53 -12.76
N ASP A 155 16.48 -10.02 -13.80
CA ASP A 155 17.41 -11.17 -13.70
C ASP A 155 18.75 -10.80 -13.03
N ALA A 156 18.89 -9.55 -12.57
CA ALA A 156 20.08 -9.12 -11.85
C ALA A 156 20.13 -9.79 -10.47
N PRO A 157 21.31 -10.22 -10.01
CA PRO A 157 21.45 -10.80 -8.67
C PRO A 157 20.92 -9.79 -7.64
N VAL A 158 19.97 -10.23 -6.81
CA VAL A 158 19.41 -9.44 -5.72
C VAL A 158 20.58 -8.97 -4.86
N LYS A 159 20.88 -7.66 -4.88
CA LYS A 159 21.80 -7.07 -3.91
C LYS A 159 21.12 -7.20 -2.54
N ARG A 160 21.51 -8.22 -1.77
CA ARG A 160 21.06 -8.46 -0.40
C ARG A 160 21.28 -7.18 0.42
N GLY A 161 20.20 -6.44 0.67
CA GLY A 161 20.17 -5.26 1.54
C GLY A 161 19.79 -5.63 2.96
N PHE A 162 20.20 -4.78 3.91
CA PHE A 162 20.08 -4.86 5.38
C PHE A 162 19.13 -5.94 5.95
N GLY A 163 19.70 -6.87 6.73
CA GLY A 163 18.97 -7.92 7.44
C GLY A 163 19.33 -9.36 7.06
N SER A 164 20.37 -9.59 6.24
CA SER A 164 20.84 -10.96 5.96
C SER A 164 21.57 -11.55 7.19
N PRO A 165 21.31 -12.83 7.56
CA PRO A 165 21.87 -13.48 8.75
C PRO A 165 23.40 -13.48 8.83
N ASP A 166 24.08 -13.40 7.69
CA ASP A 166 25.55 -13.49 7.58
C ASP A 166 26.30 -12.22 8.02
N MET A 167 25.60 -11.19 8.52
CA MET A 167 26.19 -9.92 8.99
C MET A 167 26.12 -9.74 10.51
N LEU A 168 25.66 -10.74 11.27
CA LEU A 168 25.86 -10.73 12.70
C LEU A 168 27.34 -11.04 12.99
N PRO A 169 28.03 -10.21 13.80
CA PRO A 169 29.38 -10.57 14.22
C PRO A 169 29.32 -11.91 14.97
N PRO A 170 30.34 -12.78 14.79
CA PRO A 170 30.38 -14.04 15.52
C PRO A 170 30.34 -13.78 17.03
N GLU A 171 29.58 -14.60 17.76
CA GLU A 171 29.57 -14.64 19.23
C GLU A 171 30.98 -14.86 19.81
#